data_AF-A0A7W1IF50-F1
#
_entry.id   AF-A0A7W1IF50-F1
#
_cell.length_a   1.000
_cell.length_b   1.000
_cell.length_c   1.000
_cell.angle_alpha   90.00
_cell.angle_beta   90.00
_cell.angle_gamma   90.00
#
_symmetry.space_group_name_H-M   'P 1'
#
loop_
_entity.id
_entity.type
_entity.pdbx_description
1 polymer ?
#
loop_
_entity_poly.entity_id
_entity_poly.type
_entity_poly.pdbx_seq_one_letter_code
_entity_poly.pdbx_strand_id
1 'polypeptide(L)'
;VIVHDVMLEKKNTSEILKEYDIVIDGCDNFETRYIVNDACVDLGKPLVYGSILGFEGQVAVFNHKGSRNLRDLFPEPPNSEDVPDCSENGVLATVPGIVGTMMANECLKVILGKEMLGNKFVILDCLTLETSILNY
;
A
#
# COMPACT_ATOMS: atom_id res chain seq x y z
N VAL A 1 -14.20 12.00 -10.28
CA VAL A 1 -12.87 11.95 -9.61
C VAL A 1 -12.61 13.33 -9.03
N ILE A 2 -12.30 13.43 -7.74
CA ILE A 2 -11.87 14.69 -7.11
C ILE A 2 -10.34 14.65 -7.09
N VAL A 3 -9.68 15.63 -7.71
CA VAL A 3 -8.22 15.73 -7.76
C VAL A 3 -7.77 16.75 -6.72
N HIS A 4 -6.82 16.35 -5.88
CA HIS A 4 -6.09 17.24 -4.99
C HIS A 4 -4.71 17.49 -5.60
N ASP A 5 -4.51 18.65 -6.24
CA ASP A 5 -3.25 19.01 -6.91
C ASP A 5 -2.23 19.55 -5.91
N VAL A 6 -1.86 18.70 -4.95
CA VAL A 6 -0.89 18.99 -3.89
C VAL A 6 -0.09 17.74 -3.57
N MET A 7 1.19 17.91 -3.22
CA MET A 7 1.97 16.83 -2.64
C MET A 7 1.42 16.49 -1.25
N LEU A 8 1.27 15.20 -0.95
CA LEU A 8 0.93 14.76 0.40
C LEU A 8 2.15 14.96 1.32
N GLU A 9 1.92 15.68 2.39
CA GLU A 9 2.90 16.00 3.43
C GLU A 9 2.23 15.85 4.80
N LYS A 10 3.02 15.66 5.86
CA LYS A 10 2.50 15.54 7.24
C LYS A 10 1.48 16.63 7.62
N LYS A 11 1.64 17.85 7.09
CA LYS A 11 0.79 19.01 7.39
C LYS A 11 -0.59 18.99 6.71
N ASN A 12 -0.77 18.26 5.61
CA ASN A 12 -2.01 18.29 4.82
C ASN A 12 -2.69 16.92 4.68
N THR A 13 -1.96 15.81 4.87
CA THR A 13 -2.48 14.47 4.61
C THR A 13 -3.72 14.16 5.43
N SER A 14 -3.73 14.41 6.74
CA SER A 14 -4.88 14.10 7.59
C SER A 14 -6.13 14.90 7.20
N GLU A 15 -5.97 16.17 6.80
CA GLU A 15 -7.08 17.03 6.38
C GLU A 15 -7.71 16.56 5.07
N ILE A 16 -6.91 16.01 4.16
CA ILE A 16 -7.38 15.44 2.89
C ILE A 16 -8.02 14.07 3.13
N LEU A 17 -7.32 13.18 3.85
CA LEU A 17 -7.76 11.79 4.01
C LEU A 17 -9.03 11.66 4.86
N LYS A 18 -9.32 12.60 5.77
CA LYS A 18 -10.53 12.56 6.64
C LYS A 18 -11.83 12.45 5.83
N GLU A 19 -11.87 12.98 4.61
CA GLU A 19 -13.04 13.00 3.73
C GLU A 19 -13.31 11.66 3.01
N TYR A 20 -12.44 10.65 3.15
CA TYR A 20 -12.54 9.37 2.42
C TYR A 20 -12.64 8.15 3.35
N ASP A 21 -13.50 7.19 3.05
CA ASP A 21 -13.69 6.01 3.91
C ASP A 21 -12.52 5.01 3.88
N ILE A 22 -11.88 4.86 2.72
CA ILE A 22 -10.81 3.88 2.47
C ILE A 22 -9.73 4.57 1.65
N VAL A 23 -8.46 4.28 1.97
CA VAL A 23 -7.30 4.82 1.26
C VAL A 23 -6.60 3.69 0.50
N ILE A 24 -6.21 3.97 -0.73
CA ILE A 24 -5.42 3.06 -1.58
C ILE A 24 -4.10 3.76 -1.85
N ASP A 25 -3.00 3.15 -1.42
CA ASP A 25 -1.65 3.68 -1.60
C ASP A 25 -0.90 2.89 -2.67
N GLY A 26 -0.70 3.55 -3.82
CA GLY A 26 0.15 3.09 -4.91
C GLY A 26 1.34 4.01 -5.16
N CYS A 27 1.80 4.74 -4.14
CA CYS A 27 2.91 5.68 -4.26
C CYS A 27 4.25 4.95 -4.43
N ASP A 28 5.17 5.59 -5.13
CA ASP A 28 6.48 5.07 -5.52
C ASP A 28 7.61 5.36 -4.53
N ASN A 29 7.33 6.10 -3.45
CA ASN A 29 8.34 6.52 -2.48
C ASN A 29 7.93 6.19 -1.05
N PHE A 30 8.92 5.89 -0.21
CA PHE A 30 8.69 5.52 1.19
C PHE A 30 8.12 6.66 2.01
N GLU A 31 8.58 7.90 1.82
CA GLU A 31 8.09 9.04 2.61
C GLU A 31 6.56 9.16 2.57
N THR A 32 5.98 9.10 1.37
CA THR A 32 4.53 9.20 1.19
C THR A 32 3.81 8.02 1.84
N ARG A 33 4.32 6.79 1.68
CA ARG A 33 3.73 5.57 2.25
C ARG A 33 3.60 5.66 3.77
N TYR A 34 4.65 6.15 4.45
CA TYR A 34 4.63 6.29 5.90
C TYR A 34 3.73 7.42 6.36
N ILE A 35 3.73 8.57 5.66
CA ILE A 35 2.82 9.69 5.98
C ILE A 35 1.35 9.27 5.81
N VAL A 36 1.04 8.53 4.74
CA VAL A 36 -0.31 8.00 4.49
C VAL A 36 -0.70 6.97 5.54
N ASN A 37 0.20 6.03 5.88
CA ASN A 37 -0.03 5.06 6.95
C ASN A 37 -0.36 5.75 8.28
N ASP A 38 0.45 6.71 8.70
CA ASP A 38 0.32 7.36 10.00
C ASP A 38 -1.02 8.12 10.07
N ALA A 39 -1.36 8.86 9.01
CA ALA A 39 -2.64 9.53 8.92
C ALA A 39 -3.83 8.55 8.91
N CYS A 40 -3.71 7.41 8.23
CA CYS A 40 -4.73 6.36 8.27
C CYS A 40 -4.92 5.80 9.68
N VAL A 41 -3.83 5.49 10.40
CA VAL A 41 -3.86 5.02 11.79
C VAL A 41 -4.58 6.02 12.68
N ASP A 42 -4.17 7.29 12.65
CA ASP A 42 -4.76 8.36 13.46
C ASP A 42 -6.27 8.55 13.18
N LEU A 43 -6.67 8.41 11.93
CA LEU A 43 -8.05 8.58 11.49
C LEU A 43 -8.89 7.29 11.56
N GLY A 44 -8.30 6.14 11.90
CA GLY A 44 -8.97 4.84 11.90
C GLY A 44 -9.43 4.38 10.51
N LYS A 45 -8.71 4.73 9.45
CA LYS A 45 -9.08 4.42 8.05
C LYS A 45 -8.33 3.19 7.52
N PRO A 46 -9.04 2.23 6.88
CA PRO A 46 -8.40 1.14 6.16
C PRO A 46 -7.45 1.66 5.09
N LEU A 47 -6.28 1.03 5.01
CA LEU A 47 -5.27 1.32 4.00
C LEU A 47 -5.00 0.06 3.17
N VAL A 48 -5.32 0.13 1.88
CA VAL A 48 -4.92 -0.89 0.91
C VAL A 48 -3.56 -0.50 0.34
N TYR A 49 -2.56 -1.32 0.61
CA TYR A 49 -1.18 -1.08 0.24
C TYR A 49 -0.81 -1.87 -1.02
N GLY A 50 -0.03 -1.24 -1.90
CA GLY A 50 0.57 -1.87 -3.06
C GLY A 50 2.01 -1.41 -3.26
N SER A 51 2.90 -2.33 -3.61
CA SER A 51 4.29 -2.02 -3.96
C SER A 51 4.81 -2.94 -5.04
N ILE A 52 5.80 -2.47 -5.80
CA ILE A 52 6.34 -3.17 -6.95
C ILE A 52 7.86 -2.98 -6.98
N LEU A 53 8.57 -4.07 -7.28
CA LEU A 53 10.01 -4.05 -7.54
C LEU A 53 10.32 -5.06 -8.66
N GLY A 54 10.75 -4.56 -9.83
CA GLY A 54 11.04 -5.39 -10.99
C GLY A 54 9.82 -6.16 -11.50
N PHE A 55 9.76 -7.46 -11.16
CA PHE A 55 8.68 -8.37 -11.53
C PHE A 55 7.81 -8.79 -10.34
N GLU A 56 8.15 -8.32 -9.14
CA GLU A 56 7.43 -8.66 -7.91
C GLU A 56 6.38 -7.59 -7.60
N GLY A 57 5.17 -8.05 -7.27
CA GLY A 57 4.10 -7.22 -6.74
C GLY A 57 3.76 -7.61 -5.30
N GLN A 58 3.49 -6.61 -4.46
CA GLN A 58 3.15 -6.79 -3.05
C GLN A 58 1.81 -6.14 -2.74
N VAL A 59 0.95 -6.83 -1.98
CA VAL A 59 -0.37 -6.31 -1.56
C VAL A 59 -0.68 -6.69 -0.11
N ALA A 60 -1.21 -5.72 0.64
CA ALA A 60 -1.68 -5.91 2.01
C ALA A 60 -2.87 -4.98 2.32
N VAL A 61 -3.64 -5.32 3.36
CA VAL A 61 -4.65 -4.41 3.93
C VAL A 61 -4.29 -4.13 5.39
N PHE A 62 -4.06 -2.86 5.67
CA PHE A 62 -3.69 -2.33 6.97
C PHE A 62 -4.86 -1.58 7.61
N ASN A 63 -4.78 -1.44 8.93
CA ASN A 63 -5.67 -0.60 9.73
C ASN A 63 -7.18 -0.84 9.50
N HIS A 64 -7.59 -2.11 9.38
CA HIS A 64 -9.00 -2.48 9.26
C HIS A 64 -9.38 -3.48 10.36
N LYS A 65 -10.39 -3.14 11.17
CA LYS A 65 -10.93 -3.99 12.25
C LYS A 65 -9.85 -4.51 13.22
N GLY A 66 -8.90 -3.64 13.59
CA GLY A 66 -7.81 -3.98 14.51
C GLY A 66 -6.68 -4.81 13.90
N SER A 67 -6.60 -4.90 12.56
CA SER A 67 -5.40 -5.41 11.90
C SER A 67 -4.20 -4.52 12.18
N ARG A 68 -3.00 -5.09 12.01
CA ARG A 68 -1.74 -4.35 12.06
C ARG A 68 -1.68 -3.25 11.00
N ASN A 69 -0.78 -2.30 11.21
CA ASN A 69 -0.47 -1.20 10.30
C ASN A 69 0.91 -1.42 9.63
N LEU A 70 1.32 -0.53 8.73
CA LEU A 70 2.58 -0.64 8.00
C LEU A 70 3.78 -0.72 8.94
N ARG A 71 3.80 0.09 10.01
CA ARG A 71 4.91 0.16 10.98
C ARG A 71 5.05 -1.09 11.84
N ASP A 72 3.98 -1.86 12.01
CA ASP A 72 4.10 -3.15 12.70
C ASP A 72 4.92 -4.17 11.90
N LEU A 73 4.99 -4.01 10.57
CA LEU A 73 5.76 -4.85 9.67
C LEU A 73 7.11 -4.22 9.30
N PHE A 74 7.12 -2.90 9.07
CA PHE A 74 8.28 -2.09 8.71
C PHE A 74 8.35 -0.87 9.63
N PRO A 75 8.97 -0.97 10.82
CA PRO A 75 8.90 0.07 11.86
C PRO A 75 9.34 1.45 11.41
N GLU A 76 10.42 1.49 10.62
CA GLU A 76 11.01 2.71 10.11
C GLU A 76 11.22 2.61 8.59
N PRO A 77 11.10 3.74 7.87
CA PRO A 77 11.40 3.77 6.44
C PRO A 77 12.85 3.31 6.20
N PRO A 78 13.11 2.55 5.11
CA PRO A 78 14.46 2.15 4.77
C PRO A 78 15.32 3.39 4.50
N ASN A 79 16.63 3.31 4.79
CA ASN A 79 17.54 4.40 4.46
C ASN A 79 17.58 4.56 2.94
N SER A 80 17.64 5.80 2.47
CA SER A 80 17.71 6.09 1.03
C SER A 80 18.92 5.46 0.34
N GLU A 81 19.99 5.16 1.09
CA GLU A 81 21.19 4.47 0.58
C GLU A 81 20.99 2.95 0.41
N ASP A 82 20.03 2.36 1.13
CA ASP A 82 19.75 0.92 1.13
C ASP A 82 18.66 0.53 0.12
N VAL A 83 18.03 1.52 -0.52
CA VAL A 83 16.93 1.33 -1.46
C VAL A 83 17.51 1.22 -2.88
N PRO A 84 17.36 0.07 -3.56
CA PRO A 84 17.61 -0.01 -4.99
C PRO A 84 16.65 0.94 -5.69
N ASP A 85 17.15 1.88 -6.50
CA ASP A 85 16.27 2.77 -7.24
C ASP A 85 15.46 1.93 -8.25
N CYS A 86 14.13 1.89 -8.06
CA CYS A 86 13.22 1.28 -9.02
C CYS A 86 13.37 1.90 -10.42
N SER A 87 13.86 3.14 -10.51
CA SER A 87 14.15 3.83 -11.77
C SER A 87 15.31 3.18 -12.55
N GLU A 88 16.26 2.54 -11.87
CA GLU A 88 17.42 1.89 -12.50
C GLU A 88 17.13 0.46 -12.95
N ASN A 89 16.31 -0.29 -12.19
CA ASN A 89 15.99 -1.69 -12.51
C ASN A 89 14.79 -1.85 -13.46
N GLY A 90 13.96 -0.81 -13.58
CA GLY A 90 12.74 -0.83 -14.36
C GLY A 90 11.68 -1.76 -13.76
N VAL A 91 10.44 -1.60 -14.23
CA VAL A 91 9.30 -2.42 -13.85
C VAL A 91 8.65 -2.93 -15.12
N LEU A 92 8.33 -4.22 -15.17
CA LEU A 92 7.55 -4.76 -16.28
C LEU A 92 6.16 -4.08 -16.27
N ALA A 93 5.82 -3.39 -17.36
CA ALA A 93 4.66 -2.49 -17.43
C ALA A 93 3.30 -3.13 -17.06
N THR A 94 3.19 -4.46 -17.13
CA THR A 94 1.98 -5.20 -16.74
C THR A 94 1.85 -5.38 -15.23
N VAL A 95 2.96 -5.39 -14.47
CA VAL A 95 2.96 -5.64 -13.02
C VAL A 95 2.16 -4.58 -12.26
N PRO A 96 2.26 -3.26 -12.55
CA PRO A 96 1.38 -2.26 -11.96
C PRO A 96 -0.10 -2.50 -12.23
N GLY A 97 -0.47 -2.98 -13.41
CA GLY A 97 -1.85 -3.34 -13.74
C GLY A 97 -2.35 -4.52 -12.93
N ILE A 98 -1.51 -5.54 -12.73
CA ILE A 98 -1.83 -6.72 -11.92
C ILE A 98 -2.01 -6.31 -10.44
N VAL A 99 -1.03 -5.62 -9.87
CA VAL A 99 -1.05 -5.17 -8.47
C VAL A 99 -2.20 -4.21 -8.21
N GLY A 100 -2.41 -3.22 -9.08
CA GLY A 100 -3.55 -2.30 -8.97
C GLY A 100 -4.90 -3.00 -9.00
N THR A 101 -5.04 -4.07 -9.80
CA THR A 101 -6.26 -4.90 -9.83
C THR A 101 -6.44 -5.68 -8.51
N MET A 102 -5.35 -6.23 -7.96
CA MET A 102 -5.38 -6.91 -6.66
C MET A 102 -5.76 -5.94 -5.54
N MET A 103 -5.20 -4.74 -5.53
CA MET A 103 -5.55 -3.68 -4.57
C MET A 103 -7.03 -3.27 -4.69
N ALA A 104 -7.53 -3.09 -5.91
CA ALA A 104 -8.94 -2.80 -6.16
C ALA A 104 -9.85 -3.91 -5.62
N ASN A 105 -9.48 -5.18 -5.82
CA ASN A 105 -10.19 -6.32 -5.26
C ASN A 105 -10.22 -6.30 -3.72
N GLU A 106 -9.09 -6.00 -3.06
CA GLU A 106 -9.05 -5.86 -1.60
C GLU A 106 -9.93 -4.70 -1.10
N CYS A 107 -9.89 -3.55 -1.77
CA CYS A 107 -10.77 -2.42 -1.47
C CYS A 107 -12.25 -2.83 -1.56
N LEU A 108 -12.65 -3.54 -2.62
CA LEU A 108 -14.02 -4.05 -2.76
C LEU A 108 -14.39 -5.03 -1.65
N LYS A 109 -13.47 -5.89 -1.20
CA LYS A 109 -13.74 -6.79 -0.07
C LYS A 109 -13.94 -6.02 1.24
N VAL A 110 -13.18 -4.94 1.47
CA VAL A 110 -13.40 -4.04 2.60
C VAL A 110 -14.79 -3.39 2.53
N ILE A 111 -15.16 -2.81 1.38
CA ILE A 111 -16.48 -2.19 1.15
C ILE A 111 -17.63 -3.19 1.37
N LEU A 112 -17.49 -4.41 0.84
CA LEU A 112 -18.52 -5.44 0.89
C LEU A 112 -18.52 -6.23 2.22
N GLY A 113 -17.64 -5.88 3.17
CA GLY A 113 -17.49 -6.58 4.44
C GLY A 113 -17.08 -8.05 4.31
N LYS A 114 -16.35 -8.40 3.25
CA LYS A 114 -15.82 -9.74 2.99
C LYS A 114 -14.45 -9.94 3.63
N GLU A 115 -13.98 -11.17 3.65
CA GLU A 115 -12.63 -11.48 4.15
C GLU A 115 -11.58 -10.83 3.25
N MET A 116 -10.79 -9.93 3.83
CA MET A 116 -9.70 -9.20 3.19
C MET A 116 -8.34 -9.76 3.62
N LEU A 117 -7.24 -9.29 3.02
CA LEU A 117 -5.85 -9.64 3.40
C LEU A 117 -5.42 -9.03 4.74
N GLY A 118 -6.15 -9.34 5.80
CA GLY A 118 -5.86 -8.84 7.14
C GLY A 118 -4.70 -9.60 7.75
N ASN A 119 -3.67 -8.88 8.19
CA ASN A 119 -2.44 -9.46 8.75
C ASN A 119 -1.77 -10.47 7.79
N LYS A 120 -1.99 -10.30 6.48
CA LYS A 120 -1.44 -11.12 5.40
C LYS A 120 -0.74 -10.22 4.41
N PHE A 121 0.53 -10.48 4.15
CA PHE A 121 1.35 -9.77 3.18
C PHE A 121 1.56 -10.70 2.00
N VAL A 122 0.94 -10.37 0.87
CA VAL A 122 0.99 -11.18 -0.34
C VAL A 122 2.11 -10.66 -1.23
N ILE A 123 2.95 -11.58 -1.69
CA ILE A 123 4.01 -11.35 -2.66
C ILE A 123 3.71 -12.21 -3.88
N LEU A 124 3.63 -11.59 -5.05
CA LEU A 124 3.44 -12.24 -6.35
C LEU A 124 4.68 -12.02 -7.20
N ASP A 125 5.40 -13.10 -7.50
CA ASP A 125 6.44 -13.10 -8.53
C ASP A 125 5.79 -13.29 -9.90
N CYS A 126 5.83 -12.26 -10.75
CA CYS A 126 5.21 -12.32 -12.09
C CYS A 126 6.06 -13.08 -13.13
N LEU A 127 7.30 -13.47 -12.82
CA LEU A 127 8.11 -14.33 -13.70
C LEU A 127 7.69 -15.79 -13.56
N THR A 128 7.48 -16.24 -12.33
CA THR A 128 7.18 -17.65 -12.00
C THR A 128 5.70 -17.91 -11.74
N LEU A 129 4.91 -16.84 -11.53
CA LEU A 129 3.53 -16.87 -11.04
C LEU A 129 3.40 -17.51 -9.65
N GLU A 130 4.49 -17.54 -8.87
CA GLU A 130 4.45 -17.99 -7.49
C GLU A 130 3.88 -16.90 -6.58
N THR A 131 3.05 -17.32 -5.63
CA THR A 131 2.47 -16.44 -4.62
C THR A 131 2.95 -16.90 -3.24
N SER A 132 3.60 -15.99 -2.52
CA SER A 132 3.96 -16.17 -1.11
C SER A 132 3.04 -15.35 -0.23
N ILE A 133 2.57 -15.93 0.88
CA ILE A 133 1.73 -15.24 1.86
C ILE A 133 2.44 -15.28 3.20
N LEU A 134 2.85 -14.12 3.69
CA LEU A 134 3.44 -13.96 5.01
C LEU A 134 2.35 -13.52 5.98
N ASN A 135 2.22 -14.21 7.11
CA ASN A 135 1.35 -13.77 8.20
C ASN A 135 2.17 -12.91 9.14
N TYR A 136 1.69 -11.71 9.46
CA TYR A 136 2.37 -10.80 10.39
C TYR A 136 1.55 -10.57 11.65
#